data_AF-A0A9D8IMQ6-F1
#
_entry.id   AF-A0A9D8IMQ6-F1
#
_cell.length_a   1.000
_cell.length_b   1.000
_cell.length_c   1.000
_cell.angle_alpha   90.00
_cell.angle_beta   90.00
_cell.angle_gamma   90.00
#
_symmetry.space_group_name_H-M   'P 1'
#
loop_
_entity.id
_entity.type
_entity.pdbx_description
1 polymer ?
#
loop_
_entity_poly.entity_id
_entity_poly.type
_entity_poly.pdbx_seq_one_letter_code
_entity_poly.pdbx_strand_id
1 'polypeptide(L)'
;MTENWLDGFFHDPAVDGHSDHFLLAQDDSSHGIHAIHHGMIGTPEVDSQFHQHQETPFTCAVASQRMILNQFGIPVSESQLVYEATSHGWLSSTGTSTDAMGNLLSLHGIPTHSGQGIESLIHELSQGHKIIVGLDSEELNGIAPVFEDWIHPNGADHALVVTGVDLSDPNHPMVLLNDPAVPDGACKAFPMEQFLGAWNDNHCRFIATDDSPPNLISDPVLGHGFDSESKMYMDNQFWSNLALMVVGTVAKAAVESMLSAGGDHQDLAPAVSMETLTPEQREMLYYNI
;
A
#
# COMPACT_ATOMS: atom_id res chain seq x y z
N MET A 1 32.26 -29.57 -58.25
CA MET A 1 31.30 -29.98 -59.29
C MET A 1 30.01 -29.21 -58.99
N THR A 2 29.81 -28.09 -59.70
CA THR A 2 28.76 -27.82 -60.73
C THR A 2 27.46 -27.33 -60.08
N GLU A 3 27.10 -26.04 -60.13
CA GLU A 3 26.55 -25.22 -61.24
C GLU A 3 25.02 -25.03 -61.14
N ASN A 4 24.63 -23.80 -60.77
CA ASN A 4 23.64 -22.88 -61.36
C ASN A 4 22.39 -23.32 -62.18
N TRP A 5 21.25 -22.73 -61.73
CA TRP A 5 20.13 -22.08 -62.46
C TRP A 5 19.18 -22.87 -63.39
N LEU A 6 17.87 -22.65 -63.17
CA LEU A 6 16.92 -22.19 -64.20
C LEU A 6 15.72 -21.42 -63.59
N ASP A 7 15.50 -20.20 -64.11
CA ASP A 7 14.30 -19.33 -64.11
C ASP A 7 13.00 -20.08 -64.53
N GLY A 8 11.76 -19.62 -64.34
CA GLY A 8 11.16 -18.34 -63.95
C GLY A 8 9.68 -18.30 -64.41
N PHE A 9 9.01 -17.16 -64.16
CA PHE A 9 7.79 -16.59 -64.79
C PHE A 9 6.45 -16.46 -63.99
N PHE A 10 6.25 -15.24 -63.45
CA PHE A 10 5.08 -14.33 -63.38
C PHE A 10 3.67 -14.81 -62.96
N HIS A 11 3.18 -14.28 -61.82
CA HIS A 11 2.07 -13.31 -61.78
C HIS A 11 1.94 -12.64 -60.40
N ASP A 12 1.94 -11.31 -60.38
CA ASP A 12 1.30 -10.45 -59.36
C ASP A 12 0.36 -9.53 -60.15
N PRO A 13 -0.91 -9.37 -59.72
CA PRO A 13 -1.23 -8.19 -58.92
C PRO A 13 -2.23 -8.47 -57.78
N ALA A 14 -1.83 -8.10 -56.57
CA ALA A 14 -2.47 -7.11 -55.71
C ALA A 14 -3.95 -7.30 -55.28
N VAL A 15 -4.09 -7.35 -53.94
CA VAL A 15 -5.08 -6.65 -53.10
C VAL A 15 -6.42 -7.37 -52.85
N ASP A 16 -6.53 -7.89 -51.62
CA ASP A 16 -7.67 -7.79 -50.67
C ASP A 16 -7.40 -8.84 -49.58
N GLY A 17 -7.10 -8.57 -48.31
CA GLY A 17 -7.25 -7.38 -47.49
C GLY A 17 -7.57 -7.88 -46.08
N HIS A 18 -6.54 -8.16 -45.26
CA HIS A 18 -6.62 -8.22 -43.80
C HIS A 18 -5.19 -8.08 -43.25
N SER A 19 -4.77 -6.84 -43.07
CA SER A 19 -3.50 -6.47 -42.44
C SER A 19 -3.57 -6.74 -40.95
N ASP A 20 -2.67 -7.60 -40.49
CA ASP A 20 -2.25 -7.72 -39.10
C ASP A 20 -1.76 -6.34 -38.60
N HIS A 21 -2.57 -5.69 -37.76
CA HIS A 21 -2.14 -4.51 -37.03
C HIS A 21 -1.32 -4.94 -35.82
N PHE A 22 -0.06 -5.29 -36.09
CA PHE A 22 1.05 -5.12 -35.17
C PHE A 22 1.24 -3.60 -34.96
N LEU A 23 0.60 -3.05 -33.93
CA LEU A 23 0.80 -1.65 -33.54
C LEU A 23 2.18 -1.52 -32.87
N LEU A 24 3.11 -1.02 -33.67
CA LEU A 24 4.39 -0.47 -33.25
C LEU A 24 4.15 0.60 -32.17
N ALA A 25 4.82 0.41 -31.04
CA ALA A 25 5.00 1.44 -30.02
C ALA A 25 5.55 2.71 -30.69
N GLN A 26 4.75 3.78 -30.65
CA GLN A 26 5.26 5.12 -30.89
C GLN A 26 5.94 5.59 -29.61
N ASP A 27 7.25 5.77 -29.74
CA ASP A 27 8.10 6.57 -28.85
C ASP A 27 7.54 7.98 -28.77
N ASP A 28 6.95 8.30 -27.62
CA ASP A 28 6.77 9.67 -27.18
C ASP A 28 7.48 9.83 -25.83
N SER A 29 8.76 10.18 -25.94
CA SER A 29 9.69 10.54 -24.89
C SER A 29 9.33 11.84 -24.12
N SER A 30 8.07 12.29 -24.20
CA SER A 30 7.48 13.29 -23.30
C SER A 30 6.46 12.73 -22.29
N HIS A 31 6.23 11.42 -22.27
CA HIS A 31 5.32 10.73 -21.32
C HIS A 31 5.94 10.34 -19.97
N GLY A 32 7.18 10.77 -19.69
CA GLY A 32 7.89 10.48 -18.43
C GLY A 32 7.33 11.15 -17.17
N ILE A 33 6.14 11.76 -17.24
CA ILE A 33 5.46 12.45 -16.13
C ILE A 33 4.02 11.91 -15.93
N HIS A 34 3.67 10.78 -16.55
CA HIS A 34 2.31 10.22 -16.49
C HIS A 34 2.15 9.00 -15.57
N ALA A 35 3.18 8.61 -14.82
CA ALA A 35 3.15 7.42 -13.97
C ALA A 35 3.02 7.73 -12.45
N ILE A 36 2.71 8.97 -12.08
CA ILE A 36 1.87 9.20 -10.88
C ILE A 36 0.47 8.76 -11.29
N HIS A 37 0.17 7.47 -11.13
CA HIS A 37 -1.19 6.95 -11.31
C HIS A 37 -2.15 7.88 -10.56
N HIS A 38 -3.15 8.43 -11.25
CA HIS A 38 -4.06 9.49 -10.81
C HIS A 38 -4.66 9.32 -9.40
N GLY A 39 -3.90 9.46 -8.31
CA GLY A 39 -4.36 9.21 -6.93
C GLY A 39 -3.73 8.01 -6.20
N MET A 40 -2.75 7.31 -6.79
CA MET A 40 -2.02 6.24 -6.10
C MET A 40 -0.88 6.79 -5.23
N ILE A 41 -0.80 6.33 -3.99
CA ILE A 41 0.22 6.69 -3.00
C ILE A 41 0.93 5.43 -2.54
N GLY A 42 2.27 5.47 -2.44
CA GLY A 42 3.09 4.31 -2.11
C GLY A 42 3.58 3.56 -3.35
N THR A 43 4.02 2.32 -3.15
CA THR A 43 4.81 1.53 -4.11
C THR A 43 4.21 0.14 -4.37
N PRO A 44 2.88 -0.03 -4.56
CA PRO A 44 2.26 -1.35 -4.61
C PRO A 44 2.85 -2.30 -5.65
N GLU A 45 3.18 -1.80 -6.84
CA GLU A 45 3.76 -2.61 -7.92
C GLU A 45 5.15 -3.17 -7.54
N VAL A 46 6.00 -2.35 -6.92
CA VAL A 46 7.32 -2.78 -6.45
C VAL A 46 7.20 -3.69 -5.25
N ASP A 47 6.40 -3.31 -4.26
CA ASP A 47 6.27 -4.01 -2.98
C ASP A 47 5.63 -5.39 -3.15
N SER A 48 4.74 -5.56 -4.14
CA SER A 48 4.12 -6.84 -4.45
C SER A 48 5.13 -7.96 -4.73
N GLN A 49 6.31 -7.62 -5.28
CA GLN A 49 7.37 -8.57 -5.62
C GLN A 49 8.04 -9.17 -4.38
N PHE A 50 7.89 -8.51 -3.23
CA PHE A 50 8.49 -8.91 -1.97
C PHE A 50 7.52 -9.65 -1.06
N HIS A 51 6.27 -9.87 -1.49
CA HIS A 51 5.31 -10.67 -0.75
C HIS A 51 5.89 -12.06 -0.42
N GLN A 52 5.67 -12.50 0.82
CA GLN A 52 6.08 -13.81 1.33
C GLN A 52 4.94 -14.36 2.19
N HIS A 53 4.47 -15.56 1.86
CA HIS A 53 3.54 -16.29 2.72
C HIS A 53 4.26 -16.77 3.99
N GLN A 54 3.59 -16.63 5.14
CA GLN A 54 4.09 -17.10 6.43
C GLN A 54 4.18 -18.63 6.47
N GLU A 55 5.21 -19.17 7.13
CA GLU A 55 5.39 -20.62 7.26
C GLU A 55 4.50 -21.22 8.37
N THR A 56 4.07 -20.40 9.36
CA THR A 56 3.25 -20.85 10.50
C THR A 56 2.13 -19.87 10.84
N PRO A 57 1.03 -20.30 11.50
CA PRO A 57 -0.12 -19.43 11.75
C PRO A 57 0.15 -18.18 12.61
N PHE A 58 1.19 -18.19 13.44
CA PHE A 58 1.48 -17.10 14.39
C PHE A 58 2.68 -16.22 13.98
N THR A 59 3.18 -16.36 12.74
CA THR A 59 4.37 -15.62 12.26
C THR A 59 4.07 -14.48 11.29
N CYS A 60 2.82 -14.03 11.19
CA CYS A 60 2.42 -12.91 10.32
C CYS A 60 3.31 -11.66 10.49
N ALA A 61 3.56 -11.23 11.72
CA ALA A 61 4.43 -10.08 12.00
C ALA A 61 5.90 -10.33 11.63
N VAL A 62 6.37 -11.57 11.72
CA VAL A 62 7.73 -11.96 11.31
C VAL A 62 7.83 -11.96 9.78
N ALA A 63 6.85 -12.52 9.09
CA ALA A 63 6.77 -12.54 7.63
C ALA A 63 6.66 -11.13 7.06
N SER A 64 5.82 -10.25 7.64
CA SER A 64 5.72 -8.85 7.24
C SER A 64 7.04 -8.09 7.39
N GLN A 65 7.77 -8.29 8.50
CA GLN A 65 9.12 -7.73 8.66
C GLN A 65 10.12 -8.33 7.66
N ARG A 66 10.01 -9.62 7.33
CA ARG A 66 10.83 -10.28 6.29
C ARG A 66 10.64 -9.65 4.91
N MET A 67 9.41 -9.34 4.52
CA MET A 67 9.13 -8.65 3.25
C MET A 67 9.88 -7.32 3.17
N ILE A 68 9.84 -6.53 4.26
CA ILE A 68 10.51 -5.23 4.34
C ILE A 68 12.04 -5.39 4.36
N LEU A 69 12.59 -6.34 5.12
CA LEU A 69 14.05 -6.61 5.13
C LEU A 69 14.57 -6.93 3.73
N ASN A 70 13.83 -7.75 2.97
CA ASN A 70 14.18 -8.07 1.60
C ASN A 70 14.11 -6.85 0.66
N GLN A 71 13.15 -5.93 0.86
CA GLN A 71 13.09 -4.66 0.13
C GLN A 71 14.35 -3.81 0.36
N PHE A 72 14.88 -3.81 1.58
CA PHE A 72 16.13 -3.15 1.93
C PHE A 72 17.40 -3.92 1.50
N GLY A 73 17.23 -5.04 0.78
CA GLY A 73 18.34 -5.85 0.28
C GLY A 73 19.00 -6.72 1.36
N ILE A 74 18.31 -6.99 2.47
CA ILE A 74 18.79 -7.83 3.57
C ILE A 74 18.15 -9.22 3.44
N PRO A 75 18.85 -10.21 2.83
CA PRO A 75 18.28 -11.54 2.63
C PRO A 75 18.19 -12.31 3.95
N VAL A 76 16.98 -12.65 4.36
CA VAL A 76 16.70 -13.42 5.58
C VAL A 76 15.63 -14.48 5.35
N SER A 77 15.75 -15.62 6.05
CA SER A 77 14.69 -16.64 6.08
C SER A 77 13.72 -16.37 7.24
N GLU A 78 12.49 -16.87 7.12
CA GLU A 78 11.54 -16.79 8.23
C GLU A 78 12.04 -17.55 9.46
N SER A 79 12.62 -18.73 9.26
CA SER A 79 13.23 -19.52 10.35
C SER A 79 14.32 -18.79 11.13
N GLN A 80 15.15 -17.97 10.45
CA GLN A 80 16.14 -17.14 11.12
C GLN A 80 15.45 -16.07 11.99
N LEU A 81 14.50 -15.35 11.41
CA LEU A 81 13.79 -14.29 12.12
C LEU A 81 12.93 -14.81 13.28
N VAL A 82 12.34 -16.00 13.15
CA VAL A 82 11.64 -16.70 14.23
C VAL A 82 12.61 -17.01 15.36
N TYR A 83 13.79 -17.54 15.06
CA TYR A 83 14.81 -17.81 16.08
C TYR A 83 15.23 -16.53 16.79
N GLU A 84 15.52 -15.46 16.05
CA GLU A 84 15.88 -14.16 16.60
C GLU A 84 14.76 -13.61 17.49
N ALA A 85 13.53 -13.52 16.98
CA ALA A 85 12.39 -13.00 17.73
C ALA A 85 12.09 -13.82 19.00
N THR A 86 12.13 -15.14 18.94
CA THR A 86 11.95 -15.99 20.13
C THR A 86 13.10 -15.83 21.12
N SER A 87 14.35 -15.74 20.66
CA SER A 87 15.51 -15.57 21.54
C SER A 87 15.50 -14.24 22.30
N HIS A 88 14.90 -13.22 21.71
CA HIS A 88 14.70 -11.90 22.32
C HIS A 88 13.37 -11.76 23.10
N GLY A 89 12.51 -12.78 23.08
CA GLY A 89 11.20 -12.75 23.75
C GLY A 89 10.12 -11.92 23.03
N TRP A 90 10.30 -11.63 21.74
CA TRP A 90 9.37 -10.86 20.90
C TRP A 90 8.31 -11.72 20.19
N LEU A 91 8.54 -13.02 20.10
CA LEU A 91 7.63 -13.98 19.48
C LEU A 91 7.31 -15.11 20.45
N SER A 92 6.01 -15.40 20.58
CA SER A 92 5.49 -16.54 21.34
C SER A 92 4.53 -17.37 20.49
N SER A 93 3.92 -18.41 21.07
CA SER A 93 2.88 -19.20 20.40
C SER A 93 1.61 -18.41 20.07
N THR A 94 1.43 -17.23 20.65
CA THR A 94 0.31 -16.32 20.35
C THR A 94 0.72 -15.17 19.43
N GLY A 95 1.89 -15.24 18.80
CA GLY A 95 2.40 -14.21 17.89
C GLY A 95 3.29 -13.16 18.55
N THR A 96 3.36 -11.99 17.92
CA THR A 96 4.19 -10.84 18.28
C THR A 96 3.30 -9.67 18.66
N SER A 97 3.56 -9.04 19.80
CA SER A 97 2.81 -7.85 20.21
C SER A 97 3.17 -6.63 19.35
N THR A 98 2.25 -5.66 19.26
CA THR A 98 2.46 -4.41 18.53
C THR A 98 3.72 -3.66 18.98
N ASP A 99 4.06 -3.68 20.27
CA ASP A 99 5.26 -3.01 20.79
C ASP A 99 6.57 -3.72 20.39
N ALA A 100 6.51 -4.98 19.94
CA ALA A 100 7.64 -5.71 19.39
C ALA A 100 7.63 -5.77 17.85
N MET A 101 6.57 -5.27 17.23
CA MET A 101 6.45 -5.12 15.79
C MET A 101 7.43 -4.02 15.33
N GLY A 102 8.40 -4.38 14.48
CA GLY A 102 9.52 -3.50 14.09
C GLY A 102 10.86 -3.85 14.74
N ASN A 103 10.87 -4.66 15.80
CA ASN A 103 12.13 -5.01 16.47
C ASN A 103 13.09 -5.82 15.59
N LEU A 104 12.58 -6.68 14.71
CA LEU A 104 13.45 -7.39 13.76
C LEU A 104 14.02 -6.42 12.72
N LEU A 105 13.22 -5.44 12.25
CA LEU A 105 13.74 -4.40 11.35
C LEU A 105 14.89 -3.64 12.02
N SER A 106 14.66 -3.17 13.25
CA SER A 106 15.66 -2.46 14.04
C SER A 106 16.89 -3.31 14.34
N LEU A 107 16.72 -4.60 14.65
CA LEU A 107 17.82 -5.54 14.88
C LEU A 107 18.74 -5.67 13.66
N HIS A 108 18.17 -5.62 12.45
CA HIS A 108 18.89 -5.68 11.18
C HIS A 108 19.32 -4.30 10.64
N GLY A 109 19.20 -3.24 11.46
CA GLY A 109 19.71 -1.91 11.14
C GLY A 109 18.76 -1.02 10.35
N ILE A 110 17.48 -1.37 10.28
CA ILE A 110 16.42 -0.52 9.71
C ILE A 110 15.65 0.11 10.89
N PRO A 111 15.90 1.38 11.23
CA PRO A 111 15.20 2.03 12.32
C PRO A 111 13.71 2.20 11.99
N THR A 112 12.89 2.18 13.05
CA THR A 112 11.43 2.22 12.96
C THR A 112 10.82 3.10 14.03
N HIS A 113 9.65 3.66 13.76
CA HIS A 113 8.84 4.38 14.72
C HIS A 113 7.37 3.91 14.68
N SER A 114 6.63 4.21 15.75
CA SER A 114 5.18 4.01 15.78
C SER A 114 4.46 5.27 15.34
N GLY A 115 3.38 5.11 14.59
CA GLY A 115 2.47 6.19 14.23
C GLY A 115 1.01 5.77 14.40
N GLN A 116 0.10 6.72 14.13
CA GLN A 116 -1.32 6.48 14.23
C GLN A 116 -2.13 7.28 13.20
N GLY A 117 -3.25 6.70 12.77
CA GLY A 117 -4.23 7.34 11.89
C GLY A 117 -3.85 7.32 10.41
N ILE A 118 -4.88 7.40 9.57
CA ILE A 118 -4.74 7.28 8.11
C ILE A 118 -3.93 8.42 7.49
N GLU A 119 -4.02 9.63 8.03
CA GLU A 119 -3.26 10.78 7.54
C GLU A 119 -1.75 10.57 7.70
N SER A 120 -1.32 10.14 8.90
CA SER A 120 0.08 9.81 9.17
C SER A 120 0.54 8.63 8.31
N LEU A 121 -0.28 7.60 8.16
CA LEU A 121 0.03 6.45 7.30
C LEU A 121 0.27 6.88 5.85
N ILE A 122 -0.61 7.72 5.29
CA ILE A 122 -0.46 8.27 3.94
C ILE A 122 0.82 9.11 3.83
N HIS A 123 1.15 9.87 4.88
CA HIS A 123 2.38 10.65 4.94
C HIS A 123 3.64 9.76 4.93
N GLU A 124 3.64 8.65 5.66
CA GLU A 124 4.74 7.69 5.62
C GLU A 124 4.89 7.03 4.23
N LEU A 125 3.78 6.61 3.61
CA LEU A 125 3.79 6.01 2.25
C LEU A 125 4.38 6.97 1.21
N SER A 126 4.09 8.26 1.32
CA SER A 126 4.58 9.29 0.40
C SER A 126 6.10 9.53 0.47
N GLN A 127 6.71 9.19 1.61
CA GLN A 127 8.15 9.21 1.84
C GLN A 127 8.80 7.88 1.43
N GLY A 128 8.00 6.94 0.88
CA GLY A 128 8.46 5.61 0.51
C GLY A 128 8.78 4.72 1.71
N HIS A 129 8.38 5.13 2.93
CA HIS A 129 8.55 4.33 4.13
C HIS A 129 7.64 3.11 4.08
N LYS A 130 8.09 2.03 4.73
CA LYS A 130 7.38 0.75 4.74
C LYS A 130 6.63 0.59 6.03
N ILE A 131 5.37 0.21 5.91
CA ILE A 131 4.41 0.28 7.00
C ILE A 131 3.86 -1.11 7.30
N ILE A 132 3.88 -1.48 8.58
CA ILE A 132 3.19 -2.65 9.11
C ILE A 132 2.01 -2.17 9.96
N VAL A 133 0.85 -2.77 9.75
CA VAL A 133 -0.36 -2.56 10.56
C VAL A 133 -0.79 -3.87 11.21
N GLY A 134 -1.32 -3.77 12.43
CA GLY A 134 -2.12 -4.85 13.02
C GLY A 134 -3.59 -4.61 12.69
N LEU A 135 -4.28 -5.60 12.12
CA LEU A 135 -5.72 -5.56 11.87
C LEU A 135 -6.43 -6.65 12.67
N ASP A 136 -7.67 -6.38 13.07
CA ASP A 136 -8.56 -7.45 13.50
C ASP A 136 -9.00 -8.25 12.26
N SER A 137 -8.60 -9.51 12.23
CA SER A 137 -8.89 -10.39 11.11
C SER A 137 -10.37 -10.78 11.05
N GLU A 138 -11.10 -10.80 12.17
CA GLU A 138 -12.53 -11.15 12.18
C GLU A 138 -13.36 -10.14 11.38
N GLU A 139 -12.98 -8.86 11.40
CA GLU A 139 -13.67 -7.79 10.65
C GLU A 139 -13.30 -7.76 9.16
N LEU A 140 -12.19 -8.39 8.75
CA LEU A 140 -11.81 -8.52 7.35
C LEU A 140 -12.62 -9.61 6.61
N ASN A 141 -13.18 -10.59 7.34
CA ASN A 141 -13.90 -11.74 6.77
C ASN A 141 -15.18 -11.38 5.99
N GLY A 142 -15.82 -10.25 6.30
CA GLY A 142 -17.19 -9.99 5.84
C GLY A 142 -17.38 -9.68 4.35
N ILE A 143 -16.31 -9.49 3.56
CA ILE A 143 -16.42 -8.75 2.29
C ILE A 143 -15.62 -9.38 1.11
N ALA A 144 -14.84 -10.45 1.33
CA ALA A 144 -14.22 -11.18 0.22
C ALA A 144 -14.06 -12.69 0.49
N PRO A 145 -14.51 -13.58 -0.43
CA PRO A 145 -14.45 -15.03 -0.26
C PRO A 145 -13.02 -15.61 -0.21
N VAL A 146 -12.00 -14.78 -0.41
CA VAL A 146 -10.58 -15.19 -0.33
C VAL A 146 -10.09 -15.26 1.13
N PHE A 147 -10.73 -14.52 2.05
CA PHE A 147 -10.27 -14.40 3.45
C PHE A 147 -11.03 -15.31 4.43
N GLU A 148 -12.28 -15.70 4.12
CA GLU A 148 -13.12 -16.54 4.99
C GLU A 148 -12.46 -17.89 5.38
N ASP A 149 -11.55 -18.42 4.56
CA ASP A 149 -10.94 -19.74 4.78
C ASP A 149 -9.68 -19.71 5.68
N TRP A 150 -9.09 -18.54 5.94
CA TRP A 150 -7.75 -18.43 6.54
C TRP A 150 -7.69 -17.70 7.88
N ILE A 151 -8.81 -17.12 8.33
CA ILE A 151 -8.84 -16.27 9.52
C ILE A 151 -9.18 -17.07 10.78
N HIS A 152 -8.31 -16.96 11.78
CA HIS A 152 -8.53 -17.49 13.13
C HIS A 152 -9.38 -16.51 13.95
N PRO A 153 -10.29 -17.02 14.79
CA PRO A 153 -11.10 -16.17 15.65
C PRO A 153 -10.32 -15.83 16.93
N ASN A 154 -9.88 -14.58 17.14
CA ASN A 154 -9.92 -13.81 18.41
C ASN A 154 -9.11 -12.48 18.37
N GLY A 155 -9.68 -11.39 17.84
CA GLY A 155 -9.13 -10.02 18.02
C GLY A 155 -8.01 -9.65 17.03
N ALA A 156 -7.24 -8.61 17.35
CA ALA A 156 -6.10 -8.12 16.55
C ALA A 156 -5.00 -9.17 16.31
N ASP A 157 -5.27 -10.07 15.37
CA ASP A 157 -4.56 -11.33 15.21
C ASP A 157 -3.62 -11.32 14.00
N HIS A 158 -3.60 -10.23 13.23
CA HIS A 158 -2.96 -10.23 11.92
C HIS A 158 -2.13 -9.00 11.63
N ALA A 159 -0.89 -9.21 11.19
CA ALA A 159 0.07 -8.16 10.88
C ALA A 159 0.43 -8.18 9.39
N LEU A 160 0.20 -7.06 8.72
CA LEU A 160 0.18 -6.91 7.26
C LEU A 160 1.09 -5.77 6.83
N VAL A 161 1.60 -5.81 5.60
CA VAL A 161 2.34 -4.68 5.02
C VAL A 161 1.38 -3.83 4.19
N VAL A 162 1.29 -2.54 4.49
CA VAL A 162 0.57 -1.59 3.64
C VAL A 162 1.50 -1.13 2.53
N THR A 163 1.09 -1.40 1.29
CA THR A 163 1.89 -1.14 0.09
C THR A 163 1.46 0.14 -0.64
N GLY A 164 0.21 0.55 -0.47
CA GLY A 164 -0.28 1.78 -1.04
C GLY A 164 -1.73 2.12 -0.69
N VAL A 165 -2.14 3.31 -1.10
CA VAL A 165 -3.52 3.80 -1.04
C VAL A 165 -3.88 4.31 -2.43
N ASP A 166 -5.00 3.83 -2.97
CA ASP A 166 -5.55 4.27 -4.25
C ASP A 166 -6.74 5.20 -4.01
N LEU A 167 -6.56 6.47 -4.36
CA LEU A 167 -7.56 7.53 -4.32
C LEU A 167 -8.03 7.95 -5.72
N SER A 168 -7.76 7.14 -6.74
CA SER A 168 -8.12 7.47 -8.13
C SER A 168 -9.62 7.53 -8.38
N ASP A 169 -10.39 6.73 -7.63
CA ASP A 169 -11.82 6.95 -7.45
C ASP A 169 -12.08 7.50 -6.04
N PRO A 170 -12.30 8.82 -5.86
CA PRO A 170 -12.54 9.41 -4.54
C PRO A 170 -13.84 8.91 -3.89
N ASN A 171 -14.74 8.27 -4.64
CA ASN A 171 -15.95 7.67 -4.07
C ASN A 171 -15.72 6.25 -3.53
N HIS A 172 -14.68 5.56 -4.00
CA HIS A 172 -14.34 4.20 -3.61
C HIS A 172 -12.82 4.07 -3.36
N PRO A 173 -12.28 4.81 -2.38
CA PRO A 173 -10.87 4.73 -2.04
C PRO A 173 -10.49 3.32 -1.57
N MET A 174 -9.30 2.86 -1.94
CA MET A 174 -8.81 1.52 -1.64
C MET A 174 -7.46 1.56 -0.91
N VAL A 175 -7.20 0.57 -0.07
CA VAL A 175 -5.89 0.30 0.55
C VAL A 175 -5.34 -0.99 -0.02
N LEU A 176 -4.05 -0.99 -0.40
CA LEU A 176 -3.38 -2.13 -1.01
C LEU A 176 -2.43 -2.78 0.00
N LEU A 177 -2.63 -4.06 0.25
CA LEU A 177 -1.92 -4.82 1.29
C LEU A 177 -1.14 -6.00 0.71
N ASN A 178 0.01 -6.27 1.29
CA ASN A 178 0.67 -7.57 1.20
C ASN A 178 0.32 -8.37 2.45
N ASP A 179 -0.43 -9.46 2.26
CA ASP A 179 -0.92 -10.31 3.34
C ASP A 179 -0.10 -11.60 3.47
N PRO A 180 0.69 -11.80 4.54
CA PRO A 180 1.49 -13.01 4.70
C PRO A 180 0.65 -14.26 5.00
N ALA A 181 -0.58 -14.16 5.49
CA ALA A 181 -1.44 -15.31 5.75
C ALA A 181 -2.09 -15.88 4.48
N VAL A 182 -2.01 -15.16 3.35
CA VAL A 182 -2.60 -15.56 2.08
C VAL A 182 -1.50 -15.88 1.06
N PRO A 183 -1.44 -17.11 0.50
CA PRO A 183 -0.38 -17.50 -0.44
C PRO A 183 -0.25 -16.59 -1.68
N ASP A 184 -1.35 -16.06 -2.19
CA ASP A 184 -1.40 -15.08 -3.28
C ASP A 184 -1.72 -13.66 -2.78
N GLY A 185 -1.43 -13.36 -1.51
CA GLY A 185 -1.80 -12.13 -0.81
C GLY A 185 -1.04 -10.87 -1.22
N ALA A 186 -0.33 -10.89 -2.34
CA ALA A 186 0.40 -9.72 -2.82
C ALA A 186 -0.56 -8.65 -3.35
N CYS A 187 -0.40 -7.42 -2.87
CA CYS A 187 -1.08 -6.22 -3.36
C CYS A 187 -2.62 -6.36 -3.50
N LYS A 188 -3.27 -6.98 -2.52
CA LYS A 188 -4.73 -7.09 -2.49
C LYS A 188 -5.34 -5.74 -2.13
N ALA A 189 -6.31 -5.28 -2.92
CA ALA A 189 -7.02 -4.03 -2.70
C ALA A 189 -8.25 -4.25 -1.80
N PHE A 190 -8.40 -3.41 -0.78
CA PHE A 190 -9.52 -3.41 0.15
C PHE A 190 -10.18 -2.04 0.19
N PRO A 191 -11.52 -1.96 0.30
CA PRO A 191 -12.20 -0.69 0.53
C PRO A 191 -11.65 0.00 1.78
N MET A 192 -11.37 1.30 1.68
CA MET A 192 -10.83 2.11 2.78
C MET A 192 -11.70 2.00 4.04
N GLU A 193 -13.02 2.06 3.90
CA GLU A 193 -13.95 1.95 5.02
C GLU A 193 -13.78 0.63 5.78
N GLN A 194 -13.61 -0.48 5.05
CA GLN A 194 -13.37 -1.79 5.65
C GLN A 194 -12.03 -1.84 6.39
N PHE A 195 -10.97 -1.34 5.74
CA PHE A 195 -9.65 -1.26 6.35
C PHE A 195 -9.69 -0.43 7.65
N LEU A 196 -10.35 0.73 7.63
CA LEU A 196 -10.48 1.59 8.80
C LEU A 196 -11.28 0.95 9.93
N GLY A 197 -12.34 0.19 9.61
CA GLY A 197 -13.07 -0.61 10.60
C GLY A 197 -12.13 -1.58 11.32
N ALA A 198 -11.53 -2.51 10.57
CA ALA A 198 -10.62 -3.53 11.10
C ALA A 198 -9.37 -2.95 11.79
N TRP A 199 -8.96 -1.74 11.43
CA TRP A 199 -7.80 -1.07 12.02
C TRP A 199 -8.12 -0.26 13.27
N ASN A 200 -9.35 0.26 13.39
CA ASN A 200 -9.79 1.07 14.53
C ASN A 200 -9.76 0.31 15.85
N ASP A 201 -10.01 -1.00 15.80
CA ASP A 201 -9.93 -1.90 16.96
C ASP A 201 -8.50 -2.00 17.52
N ASN A 202 -7.49 -1.66 16.71
CA ASN A 202 -6.09 -1.50 17.10
C ASN A 202 -5.68 -0.04 17.36
N HIS A 203 -6.64 0.83 17.63
CA HIS A 203 -6.43 2.27 17.82
C HIS A 203 -5.75 2.94 16.61
N CYS A 204 -5.93 2.38 15.41
CA CYS A 204 -5.29 2.83 14.18
C CYS A 204 -3.77 3.01 14.29
N ARG A 205 -3.08 2.12 15.02
CA ARG A 205 -1.62 2.16 15.18
C ARG A 205 -0.90 1.43 14.05
N PHE A 206 0.25 1.95 13.67
CA PHE A 206 1.16 1.32 12.71
C PHE A 206 2.62 1.43 13.16
N ILE A 207 3.48 0.65 12.53
CA ILE A 207 4.94 0.77 12.59
C ILE A 207 5.44 1.13 11.20
N ALA A 208 6.25 2.16 11.10
CA ALA A 208 6.88 2.59 9.85
C ALA A 208 8.40 2.55 9.97
N THR A 209 9.10 2.33 8.85
CA THR A 209 10.54 2.55 8.74
C THR A 209 10.86 4.06 8.74
N ASP A 210 12.01 4.46 9.27
CA ASP A 210 12.40 5.89 9.25
C ASP A 210 12.99 6.33 7.90
N ASP A 211 13.36 5.36 7.06
CA ASP A 211 13.91 5.57 5.72
C ASP A 211 13.13 4.74 4.70
N SER A 212 13.26 5.09 3.42
CA SER A 212 12.79 4.25 2.30
C SER A 212 13.87 3.23 1.88
N PRO A 213 13.50 2.13 1.20
CA PRO A 213 14.48 1.21 0.63
C PRO A 213 15.46 1.94 -0.30
N PRO A 214 16.77 1.62 -0.26
CA PRO A 214 17.80 2.38 -0.96
C PRO A 214 17.67 2.36 -2.50
N ASN A 215 17.00 1.35 -3.05
CA ASN A 215 16.72 1.22 -4.48
C ASN A 215 15.49 2.01 -4.95
N LEU A 216 14.66 2.53 -4.03
CA LEU A 216 13.44 3.26 -4.40
C LEU A 216 13.75 4.58 -5.11
N ILE A 217 14.84 5.26 -4.73
CA ILE A 217 15.30 6.48 -5.42
C ILE A 217 15.65 6.26 -6.90
N SER A 218 15.99 5.02 -7.27
CA SER A 218 16.27 4.63 -8.65
C SER A 218 15.06 4.04 -9.37
N ASP A 219 13.89 4.03 -8.73
CA ASP A 219 12.67 3.52 -9.33
C ASP A 219 12.25 4.38 -10.54
N PRO A 220 11.98 3.78 -11.71
CA PRO A 220 11.63 4.53 -12.93
C PRO A 220 10.35 5.37 -12.84
N VAL A 221 9.51 5.13 -11.83
CA VAL A 221 8.24 5.83 -11.65
C VAL A 221 8.35 6.81 -10.49
N LEU A 222 8.72 6.33 -9.31
CA LEU A 222 8.72 7.13 -8.08
C LEU A 222 10.05 7.82 -7.81
N GLY A 223 11.16 7.20 -8.17
CA GLY A 223 12.49 7.82 -8.06
C GLY A 223 12.60 9.13 -8.85
N HIS A 224 11.83 9.25 -9.94
CA HIS A 224 11.71 10.50 -10.71
C HIS A 224 11.06 11.65 -9.93
N GLY A 225 10.18 11.35 -8.97
CA GLY A 225 9.52 12.33 -8.09
C GLY A 225 10.29 12.65 -6.80
N PHE A 226 11.47 12.04 -6.58
CA PHE A 226 12.22 12.21 -5.35
C PHE A 226 12.83 13.61 -5.21
N ASP A 227 12.42 14.32 -4.16
CA ASP A 227 12.99 15.59 -3.74
C ASP A 227 14.00 15.38 -2.60
N SER A 228 15.27 15.68 -2.88
CA SER A 228 16.36 15.38 -1.95
C SER A 228 16.39 16.25 -0.68
N GLU A 229 15.69 17.40 -0.68
CA GLU A 229 15.63 18.36 0.43
C GLU A 229 14.55 17.94 1.43
N SER A 230 13.35 17.62 0.94
CA SER A 230 12.19 17.18 1.72
C SER A 230 12.15 15.67 1.99
N LYS A 231 12.95 14.87 1.27
CA LYS A 231 12.94 13.40 1.30
C LYS A 231 11.63 12.76 0.85
N MET A 232 10.79 13.50 0.12
CA MET A 232 9.51 13.01 -0.38
C MET A 232 9.63 12.53 -1.83
N TYR A 233 8.85 11.51 -2.19
CA TYR A 233 8.76 11.01 -3.58
C TYR A 233 7.66 11.70 -4.40
N MET A 234 7.01 12.72 -3.81
CA MET A 234 5.85 13.41 -4.35
C MET A 234 6.03 14.92 -4.29
N ASP A 235 5.58 15.63 -5.33
CA ASP A 235 5.72 17.08 -5.45
C ASP A 235 4.62 17.88 -4.71
N ASN A 236 4.79 19.20 -4.62
CA ASN A 236 3.83 20.09 -3.94
C ASN A 236 2.43 20.07 -4.56
N GLN A 237 2.30 19.75 -5.84
CA GLN A 237 1.01 19.72 -6.54
C GLN A 237 0.25 18.45 -6.19
N PHE A 238 0.93 17.30 -6.11
CA PHE A 238 0.38 16.07 -5.54
C PHE A 238 -0.15 16.33 -4.13
N TRP A 239 0.63 16.97 -3.26
CA TRP A 239 0.21 17.24 -1.87
C TRP A 239 -0.98 18.18 -1.76
N SER A 240 -1.04 19.19 -2.62
CA SER A 240 -2.18 20.11 -2.67
C SER A 240 -3.46 19.39 -3.11
N ASN A 241 -3.35 18.50 -4.11
CA ASN A 241 -4.47 17.69 -4.59
C ASN A 241 -4.89 16.63 -3.56
N LEU A 242 -3.93 16.01 -2.89
CA LEU A 242 -4.18 15.04 -1.84
C LEU A 242 -4.90 15.66 -0.64
N ALA A 243 -4.48 16.85 -0.19
CA ALA A 243 -5.14 17.55 0.90
C ALA A 243 -6.63 17.82 0.58
N LEU A 244 -6.94 18.15 -0.68
CA LEU A 244 -8.34 18.31 -1.14
C LEU A 244 -9.11 16.98 -1.13
N MET A 245 -8.47 15.89 -1.57
CA MET A 245 -9.08 14.56 -1.60
C MET A 245 -9.32 14.00 -0.19
N VAL A 246 -8.30 14.00 0.68
CA VAL A 246 -8.37 13.47 2.05
C VAL A 246 -9.41 14.21 2.88
N VAL A 247 -9.47 15.54 2.80
CA VAL A 247 -10.51 16.32 3.51
C VAL A 247 -11.90 15.91 3.05
N GLY A 248 -12.11 15.70 1.75
CA GLY A 248 -13.39 15.23 1.21
C GLY A 248 -13.75 13.82 1.67
N THR A 249 -12.81 12.88 1.59
CA THR A 249 -13.02 11.47 1.94
C THR A 249 -13.19 11.25 3.44
N VAL A 250 -12.36 11.88 4.28
CA VAL A 250 -12.48 11.79 5.76
C VAL A 250 -13.78 12.43 6.22
N ALA A 251 -14.17 13.58 5.67
CA ALA A 251 -15.46 14.20 5.98
C ALA A 251 -16.62 13.28 5.56
N LYS A 252 -16.54 12.65 4.40
CA LYS A 252 -17.56 11.71 3.91
C LYS A 252 -17.66 10.47 4.79
N ALA A 253 -16.55 9.80 5.08
CA ALA A 253 -16.50 8.59 5.91
C ALA A 253 -16.98 8.86 7.36
N ALA A 254 -16.60 10.01 7.94
CA ALA A 254 -17.10 10.41 9.25
C ALA A 254 -18.63 10.64 9.23
N VAL A 255 -19.15 11.29 8.20
CA VAL A 255 -20.60 11.52 8.04
C VAL A 255 -21.36 10.20 7.83
N GLU A 256 -20.85 9.29 7.00
CA GLU A 256 -21.48 7.99 6.73
C GLU A 256 -21.45 7.09 7.98
N SER A 257 -20.36 7.11 8.75
CA SER A 257 -20.27 6.47 10.07
C SER A 257 -21.27 7.06 11.08
N MET A 258 -21.44 8.38 11.12
CA MET A 258 -22.44 9.04 11.97
C MET A 258 -23.89 8.70 11.57
N LEU A 259 -24.14 8.44 10.29
CA LEU A 259 -25.45 8.06 9.77
C LEU A 259 -25.75 6.56 9.97
N SER A 260 -24.73 5.70 9.97
CA SER A 260 -24.87 4.26 10.22
C SER A 260 -24.98 3.92 11.71
N ALA A 261 -24.33 4.70 12.59
CA ALA A 261 -24.26 4.46 14.03
C ALA A 261 -25.49 4.97 14.83
N GLY A 262 -26.69 5.03 14.25
CA GLY A 262 -27.89 5.58 14.89
C GLY A 262 -28.10 5.18 16.36
N GLY A 263 -27.64 6.03 17.30
CA GLY A 263 -27.68 5.77 18.74
C GLY A 263 -26.99 6.85 19.57
N ASP A 264 -27.80 7.54 20.38
CA ASP A 264 -27.50 8.55 21.40
C ASP A 264 -26.12 9.24 21.46
N HIS A 265 -26.17 10.54 21.15
CA HIS A 265 -25.11 11.52 21.32
C HIS A 265 -24.71 11.68 22.79
N GLN A 266 -23.50 11.24 23.18
CA GLN A 266 -22.70 12.02 24.15
C GLN A 266 -21.20 11.71 24.31
N ASP A 267 -20.62 10.63 23.78
CA ASP A 267 -19.20 10.32 24.11
C ASP A 267 -18.36 9.80 22.93
N LEU A 268 -18.13 10.63 21.90
CA LEU A 268 -17.06 10.39 20.93
C LEU A 268 -16.16 11.64 20.80
N ALA A 269 -14.84 11.40 20.81
CA ALA A 269 -13.74 12.37 20.83
C ALA A 269 -13.87 13.46 19.75
N PRO A 270 -13.23 14.65 19.91
CA PRO A 270 -13.64 15.83 19.19
C PRO A 270 -13.37 15.65 17.69
N ALA A 271 -14.46 15.67 16.91
CA ALA A 271 -14.41 16.04 15.51
C ALA A 271 -13.49 17.25 15.34
N VAL A 272 -12.64 17.24 14.31
CA VAL A 272 -11.71 18.31 13.95
C VAL A 272 -12.38 19.67 14.20
N SER A 273 -11.92 20.38 15.25
CA SER A 273 -12.49 21.67 15.60
C SER A 273 -12.30 22.61 14.41
N MET A 274 -13.37 23.28 13.97
CA MET A 274 -13.36 24.31 12.91
C MET A 274 -12.29 25.39 13.11
N GLU A 275 -11.70 25.48 14.31
CA GLU A 275 -10.64 26.40 14.68
C GLU A 275 -9.23 25.99 14.18
N THR A 276 -8.99 24.71 13.86
CA THR A 276 -7.68 24.24 13.35
C THR A 276 -7.52 24.40 11.84
N LEU A 277 -8.62 24.68 11.12
CA LEU A 277 -8.63 24.87 9.68
C LEU A 277 -8.17 26.28 9.29
N THR A 278 -7.38 26.37 8.23
CA THR A 278 -6.99 27.64 7.64
C THR A 278 -8.23 28.39 7.12
N PRO A 279 -8.19 29.72 6.97
CA PRO A 279 -9.31 30.49 6.44
C PRO A 279 -9.81 29.97 5.07
N GLU A 280 -8.92 29.51 4.20
CA GLU A 280 -9.25 28.93 2.89
C GLU A 280 -9.96 27.57 3.00
N GLN A 281 -9.54 26.72 3.95
CA GLN A 281 -10.23 25.44 4.23
C GLN A 281 -11.64 25.66 4.79
N ARG A 282 -11.85 26.74 5.56
CA ARG A 282 -13.18 27.12 6.07
C ARG A 282 -14.11 27.68 5.00
N GLU A 283 -13.58 28.45 4.04
CA GLU A 283 -14.39 29.02 2.96
C GLU A 283 -14.92 27.95 2.01
N MET A 284 -14.13 26.90 1.74
CA MET A 284 -14.53 25.83 0.82
C MET A 284 -15.56 24.84 1.41
N LEU A 285 -15.61 24.69 2.73
CA LEU A 285 -16.67 23.91 3.41
C LEU A 285 -18.03 24.61 3.34
N TYR A 286 -18.07 25.94 3.29
CA TYR A 286 -19.32 26.70 3.27
C TYR A 286 -20.02 26.75 1.90
N TYR A 287 -19.32 26.40 0.81
CA TYR A 287 -19.87 26.46 -0.55
C TYR A 287 -20.34 25.10 -1.11
N ASN A 288 -20.12 23.99 -0.40
CA ASN A 288 -20.47 22.63 -0.83
C ASN A 288 -21.46 21.91 0.12
N ILE A 289 -22.28 22.67 0.86
CA ILE A 289 -23.46 22.16 1.59
C ILE A 289 -24.73 22.64 0.88
#